data_AF-A0A9W6BBV1-F1
#
_entry.id   AF-A0A9W6BBV1-F1
#
_cell.length_a   1.000
_cell.length_b   1.000
_cell.length_c   1.000
_cell.angle_alpha   90.00
_cell.angle_beta   90.00
_cell.angle_gamma   90.00
#
_symmetry.space_group_name_H-M   'P 1'
#
loop_
_entity.id
_entity.type
_entity.pdbx_description
1 polymer ?
#
loop_
_entity_poly.entity_id
_entity_poly.type
_entity_poly.pdbx_seq_one_letter_code
_entity_poly.pdbx_strand_id
1 'polypeptide(L)'
;MSKLASAEQLLKRLIPPARDGLRRIEALRRKVIWGDTQITLRVRQYPKSKDERVSLVMPQWHKVQLYSEILDRKVPLTMTNSTLRMIENMGGLDTYLLKMPEAKLKSDTASALRWEVLTTLQRKQHLGKSTAAGRSAQ
;
A
#
# COMPACT_ATOMS: atom_id res chain seq x y z
N MET A 1 -5.66 -27.12 13.53
CA MET A 1 -6.51 -25.90 13.41
C MET A 1 -5.81 -24.96 12.43
N SER A 2 -6.44 -24.58 11.32
CA SER A 2 -5.80 -23.66 10.36
C SER A 2 -5.62 -22.27 11.00
N LYS A 3 -4.52 -21.57 10.68
CA LYS A 3 -4.24 -20.22 11.21
C LYS A 3 -5.40 -19.23 10.96
N LEU A 4 -6.14 -19.43 9.87
CA LEU A 4 -7.30 -18.62 9.48
C LEU A 4 -8.49 -18.81 10.43
N ALA A 5 -8.80 -20.06 10.79
CA ALA A 5 -9.90 -20.37 11.72
C ALA A 5 -9.68 -19.73 13.10
N SER A 6 -8.41 -19.63 13.54
CA SER A 6 -8.05 -18.95 14.79
C SER A 6 -8.19 -17.42 14.70
N ALA A 7 -7.85 -16.82 13.56
CA ALA A 7 -7.97 -15.36 13.38
C ALA A 7 -9.43 -14.91 13.38
N GLU A 8 -10.33 -15.63 12.71
CA GLU A 8 -11.77 -15.33 12.70
C GLU A 8 -12.39 -15.41 14.11
N GLN A 9 -11.97 -16.40 14.90
CA GLN A 9 -12.38 -16.54 16.30
C GLN A 9 -11.94 -15.32 17.13
N LEU A 10 -10.70 -14.85 16.93
CA LEU A 10 -10.19 -13.67 17.63
C LEU A 10 -10.91 -12.38 17.20
N LEU A 11 -11.27 -12.24 15.93
CA LEU A 11 -12.02 -11.08 15.43
C LEU A 11 -13.39 -10.95 16.11
N LYS A 12 -14.09 -12.07 16.36
CA LYS A 12 -15.37 -12.07 17.09
C LYS A 12 -15.23 -11.56 18.53
N ARG A 13 -14.08 -11.83 19.16
CA ARG A 13 -13.74 -11.47 20.55
C ARG A 13 -13.16 -10.05 20.69
N LEU A 14 -13.10 -9.26 19.61
CA LEU A 14 -12.59 -7.89 19.65
C LEU A 14 -13.42 -7.00 20.59
N ILE A 15 -12.72 -6.22 21.41
CA ILE A 15 -13.32 -5.16 22.23
C ILE A 15 -13.97 -4.08 21.34
N PRO A 16 -15.04 -3.39 21.80
CA PRO A 16 -15.76 -2.40 21.00
C PRO A 16 -14.88 -1.35 20.28
N PRO A 17 -13.91 -0.67 20.95
CA PRO A 17 -13.07 0.32 20.26
C PRO A 17 -12.15 -0.31 19.19
N ALA A 18 -11.77 -1.58 19.35
CA ALA A 18 -10.99 -2.29 18.34
C ALA A 18 -11.82 -2.68 17.11
N ARG A 19 -13.14 -2.90 17.27
CA ARG A 19 -14.07 -3.07 16.15
C ARG A 19 -14.20 -1.78 15.34
N ASP A 20 -14.23 -0.63 15.99
CA ASP A 20 -14.25 0.68 15.31
C ASP A 20 -12.97 0.92 14.52
N GLY A 21 -11.82 0.57 15.11
CA GLY A 21 -10.53 0.58 14.42
C GLY A 21 -10.51 -0.31 13.18
N LEU A 22 -11.07 -1.53 13.27
CA LEU A 22 -11.16 -2.44 12.14
C LEU A 22 -12.04 -1.88 11.03
N ARG A 23 -13.23 -1.36 11.37
CA ARG A 23 -14.13 -0.70 10.41
C ARG A 23 -13.44 0.44 9.67
N ARG A 24 -12.65 1.25 10.38
CA ARG A 24 -11.85 2.33 9.78
C ARG A 24 -10.80 1.80 8.82
N ILE A 25 -10.10 0.72 9.19
CA ILE A 25 -9.10 0.08 8.31
C ILE A 25 -9.77 -0.47 7.06
N GLU A 26 -10.89 -1.17 7.19
CA GLU A 26 -11.63 -1.73 6.06
C GLU A 26 -12.07 -0.62 5.08
N ALA A 27 -12.59 0.49 5.60
CA ALA A 27 -12.98 1.65 4.79
C ALA A 27 -11.80 2.28 4.02
N LEU A 28 -10.60 2.26 4.60
CA LEU A 28 -9.39 2.86 4.01
C LEU A 28 -8.51 1.86 3.26
N ARG A 29 -8.83 0.56 3.32
CA ARG A 29 -8.00 -0.54 2.80
C ARG A 29 -7.59 -0.32 1.35
N ARG A 30 -8.52 0.14 0.52
CA ARG A 30 -8.27 0.36 -0.92
C ARG A 30 -7.52 1.67 -1.23
N LYS A 31 -7.64 2.68 -0.36
CA LYS A 31 -7.07 4.03 -0.55
C LYS A 31 -5.63 4.16 -0.05
N VAL A 32 -5.28 3.44 1.01
CA VAL A 32 -3.94 3.48 1.61
C VAL A 32 -3.05 2.46 0.92
N ILE A 33 -1.78 2.80 0.70
CA ILE A 33 -0.77 1.86 0.19
C ILE A 33 -0.13 1.14 1.39
N TRP A 34 -0.38 -0.16 1.49
CA TRP A 34 -0.03 -0.98 2.65
C TRP A 34 1.32 -1.68 2.52
N GLY A 35 1.73 -1.99 1.29
CA GLY A 35 2.93 -2.78 1.01
C GLY A 35 2.85 -4.16 1.69
N ASP A 36 3.83 -4.43 2.55
CA ASP A 36 3.95 -5.65 3.36
C ASP A 36 3.31 -5.53 4.75
N THR A 37 2.79 -4.36 5.13
CA THR A 37 2.21 -4.15 6.47
C THR A 37 1.03 -5.09 6.69
N GLN A 38 1.11 -5.88 7.76
CA GLN A 38 0.02 -6.75 8.20
C GLN A 38 -0.71 -6.14 9.39
N ILE A 39 -2.01 -6.40 9.46
CA ILE A 39 -2.83 -6.02 10.61
C ILE A 39 -2.61 -7.07 11.71
N THR A 40 -2.16 -6.64 12.88
CA THR A 40 -1.87 -7.54 13.99
C THR A 40 -2.98 -7.49 15.05
N LEU A 41 -3.49 -8.66 15.42
CA LEU A 41 -4.35 -8.81 16.59
C LEU A 41 -3.48 -9.07 17.82
N ARG A 42 -3.72 -8.31 18.89
CA ARG A 42 -3.03 -8.44 20.17
C ARG A 42 -4.01 -8.97 21.21
N VAL A 43 -3.70 -10.15 21.73
CA VAL A 43 -4.39 -10.73 22.88
C VAL A 43 -3.67 -10.30 24.16
N ARG A 44 -4.40 -9.71 25.11
CA ARG A 44 -3.91 -9.38 26.44
C ARG A 44 -4.65 -10.22 27.47
N GLN A 45 -3.90 -10.96 28.26
CA GLN A 45 -4.43 -11.73 29.39
C GLN A 45 -4.22 -10.95 30.68
N TYR A 46 -5.23 -10.95 31.55
CA TYR A 46 -5.20 -10.29 32.85
C TYR A 46 -5.29 -11.36 33.94
N PRO A 47 -4.15 -11.81 34.51
CA PRO A 47 -4.12 -12.97 35.40
C PRO A 47 -4.99 -12.81 36.65
N LYS A 48 -5.08 -11.58 37.19
CA LYS A 48 -5.85 -11.29 38.42
C LYS A 48 -7.36 -11.40 38.21
N SER A 49 -7.88 -10.93 37.08
CA SER A 49 -9.31 -10.99 36.76
C SER A 49 -9.69 -12.20 35.90
N LYS A 50 -8.70 -12.99 35.45
CA LYS A 50 -8.84 -14.06 34.44
C LYS A 50 -9.54 -13.58 33.15
N ASP A 51 -9.44 -12.27 32.86
CA ASP A 51 -10.03 -11.66 31.67
C ASP A 51 -9.05 -11.73 30.49
N GLU A 52 -9.58 -11.91 29.29
CA GLU A 52 -8.81 -11.92 28.04
C GLU A 52 -9.40 -10.88 27.09
N ARG A 53 -8.57 -9.94 26.67
CA ARG A 53 -8.99 -8.88 25.75
C ARG A 53 -8.23 -8.98 24.44
N VAL A 54 -8.99 -9.13 23.37
CA VAL A 54 -8.46 -9.04 22.01
C VAL A 54 -8.58 -7.59 21.54
N SER A 55 -7.44 -7.03 21.16
CA SER A 55 -7.31 -5.67 20.66
C SER A 55 -6.64 -5.66 19.30
N LEU A 56 -6.90 -4.60 18.53
CA LEU A 56 -6.32 -4.40 17.21
C LEU A 56 -5.11 -3.47 17.33
N VAL A 57 -3.97 -3.85 16.77
CA VAL A 57 -2.82 -2.95 16.66
C VAL A 57 -3.01 -2.08 15.42
N MET A 58 -3.29 -0.80 15.62
CA MET A 58 -3.52 0.13 14.53
C MET A 58 -2.21 0.39 13.76
N PRO A 59 -2.19 0.14 12.44
CA PRO A 59 -1.05 0.47 11.60
C PRO A 59 -0.88 1.99 11.53
N GLN A 60 0.37 2.45 11.48
CA GLN A 60 0.69 3.86 11.27
C GLN A 60 0.78 4.14 9.78
N TRP A 61 -0.07 5.02 9.28
CA TRP A 61 -0.01 5.55 7.92
C TRP A 61 0.17 7.06 7.93
N HIS A 62 0.86 7.57 6.92
CA HIS A 62 1.20 8.99 6.80
C HIS A 62 0.76 9.50 5.43
N LYS A 63 0.32 10.76 5.41
CA LYS A 63 0.12 11.50 4.16
C LYS A 63 1.45 12.10 3.75
N VAL A 64 1.92 11.74 2.57
CA VAL A 64 3.21 12.16 2.04
C VAL A 64 3.05 12.67 0.61
N GLN A 65 4.02 13.47 0.15
CA GLN A 65 4.13 13.87 -1.25
C GLN A 65 5.45 13.33 -1.80
N LEU A 66 5.36 12.40 -2.74
CA LEU A 66 6.54 11.80 -3.38
C LEU A 66 6.63 12.29 -4.82
N TYR A 67 7.83 12.63 -5.26
CA TYR A 67 8.06 13.04 -6.63
C TYR A 67 8.15 11.81 -7.54
N SER A 68 7.49 11.87 -8.69
CA SER A 68 7.59 10.90 -9.78
C SER A 68 8.33 11.56 -10.93
N GLU A 69 9.42 10.97 -11.37
CA GLU A 69 10.25 11.44 -12.50
C GLU A 69 9.52 11.17 -13.82
N ILE A 70 8.81 10.05 -13.91
CA ILE A 70 8.06 9.70 -15.13
C ILE A 70 6.91 10.66 -15.36
N LEU A 71 6.20 11.06 -14.30
CA LEU A 71 5.08 12.01 -14.37
C LEU A 71 5.50 13.47 -14.21
N ASP A 72 6.75 13.73 -13.85
CA ASP A 72 7.31 15.07 -13.59
C ASP A 72 6.48 15.91 -12.61
N ARG A 73 6.01 15.29 -11.53
CA ARG A 73 5.21 15.97 -10.49
C ARG A 73 5.27 15.28 -9.13
N LYS A 74 4.93 16.04 -8.09
CA LYS A 74 4.70 15.48 -6.75
C LYS A 74 3.30 14.87 -6.67
N VAL A 75 3.22 13.62 -6.21
CA VAL A 75 1.97 12.87 -6.05
C VAL A 75 1.64 12.74 -4.56
N PRO A 76 0.49 13.25 -4.09
CA PRO A 76 0.05 13.07 -2.72
C PRO A 76 -0.48 11.65 -2.50
N LEU A 77 0.09 10.94 -1.54
CA LEU A 77 -0.25 9.55 -1.24
C LEU A 77 -0.42 9.34 0.27
N THR A 78 -1.23 8.35 0.65
CA THR A 78 -1.30 7.88 2.03
C THR A 78 -0.72 6.47 2.10
N MET A 79 0.33 6.28 2.89
CA MET A 79 1.06 5.01 2.92
C MET A 79 1.62 4.68 4.30
N THR A 80 1.92 3.39 4.50
CA THR A 80 2.56 2.90 5.73
C THR A 80 4.06 3.22 5.76
N ASN A 81 4.61 3.26 6.97
CA ASN A 81 6.06 3.44 7.15
C ASN A 81 6.90 2.34 6.47
N SER A 82 6.39 1.11 6.38
CA SER A 82 7.13 0.05 5.69
C SER A 82 7.18 0.32 4.18
N THR A 83 6.06 0.74 3.60
CA THR A 83 5.99 1.14 2.18
C THR A 83 6.96 2.27 1.85
N LEU A 84 7.06 3.29 2.71
CA LEU A 84 8.03 4.38 2.53
C LEU A 84 9.46 3.87 2.45
N ARG A 85 9.87 3.02 3.40
CA ARG A 85 11.22 2.41 3.38
C ARG A 85 11.44 1.53 2.15
N MET A 86 10.42 0.81 1.69
CA MET A 86 10.51 0.00 0.48
C MET A 86 10.74 0.88 -0.76
N ILE A 87 10.04 2.01 -0.85
CA ILE A 87 10.22 2.98 -1.94
C ILE A 87 11.65 3.53 -1.92
N GLU A 88 12.16 3.93 -0.75
CA GLU A 88 13.54 4.41 -0.58
C GLU A 88 14.56 3.33 -0.99
N ASN A 89 14.41 2.11 -0.48
CA ASN A 89 15.29 0.99 -0.80
C ASN A 89 15.26 0.59 -2.29
N MET A 90 14.12 0.79 -2.96
CA MET A 90 13.98 0.52 -4.40
C MET A 90 14.48 1.67 -5.28
N GLY A 91 14.88 2.80 -4.69
CA GLY A 91 15.38 3.96 -5.43
C GLY A 91 14.27 4.81 -6.06
N GLY A 92 13.10 4.90 -5.43
CA GLY A 92 12.07 5.87 -5.81
C GLY A 92 10.68 5.28 -6.09
N LEU A 93 9.70 6.18 -6.20
CA LEU A 93 8.28 5.83 -6.34
C LEU A 93 8.00 5.08 -7.65
N ASP A 94 8.56 5.56 -8.75
CA ASP A 94 8.35 4.98 -10.08
C ASP A 94 8.88 3.54 -10.14
N THR A 95 10.09 3.33 -9.61
CA THR A 95 10.70 1.99 -9.51
C THR A 95 9.86 1.05 -8.68
N TYR A 96 9.33 1.51 -7.54
CA TYR A 96 8.44 0.74 -6.69
C TYR A 96 7.17 0.30 -7.44
N LEU A 97 6.49 1.23 -8.14
CA LEU A 97 5.26 0.94 -8.87
C LEU A 97 5.45 -0.04 -10.03
N LEU A 98 6.59 0.06 -10.72
CA LEU A 98 6.91 -0.79 -11.88
C LEU A 98 7.39 -2.18 -11.48
N LYS A 99 8.24 -2.29 -10.44
CA LYS A 99 8.84 -3.57 -10.03
C LYS A 99 7.92 -4.43 -9.16
N MET A 100 7.03 -3.82 -8.37
CA MET A 100 6.16 -4.59 -7.48
C MET A 100 5.14 -5.41 -8.27
N PRO A 101 4.87 -6.68 -7.88
CA PRO A 101 3.75 -7.43 -8.43
C PRO A 101 2.40 -6.75 -8.09
N GLU A 102 1.44 -6.77 -9.02
CA GLU A 102 0.13 -6.15 -8.82
C GLU A 102 -0.61 -6.71 -7.59
N ALA A 103 -0.52 -8.02 -7.36
CA ALA A 103 -1.06 -8.69 -6.18
C ALA A 103 -0.48 -8.15 -4.84
N LYS A 104 0.70 -7.52 -4.87
CA LYS A 104 1.34 -6.94 -3.68
C LYS A 104 1.03 -5.46 -3.47
N LEU A 105 0.55 -4.72 -4.48
CA LEU A 105 0.16 -3.31 -4.32
C LEU A 105 -1.02 -3.16 -3.36
N LYS A 106 -1.99 -4.08 -3.44
CA LYS A 106 -3.16 -4.19 -2.54
C LYS A 106 -3.93 -2.87 -2.33
N SER A 107 -3.84 -1.93 -3.27
CA SER A 107 -4.43 -0.60 -3.19
C SER A 107 -4.83 -0.11 -4.58
N ASP A 108 -6.08 0.36 -4.70
CA ASP A 108 -6.63 0.91 -5.94
C ASP A 108 -5.87 2.18 -6.33
N THR A 109 -5.49 3.01 -5.35
CA THR A 109 -4.70 4.24 -5.58
C THR A 109 -3.33 3.92 -6.16
N ALA A 110 -2.64 2.89 -5.63
CA ALA A 110 -1.35 2.47 -6.16
C ALA A 110 -1.49 1.89 -7.58
N SER A 111 -2.51 1.08 -7.82
CA SER A 111 -2.75 0.49 -9.15
C SER A 111 -3.08 1.57 -10.18
N ALA A 112 -3.95 2.53 -9.86
CA ALA A 112 -4.28 3.65 -10.73
C ALA A 112 -3.04 4.47 -11.09
N LEU A 113 -2.19 4.78 -10.09
CA LEU A 113 -0.96 5.53 -10.32
C LEU A 113 0.03 4.74 -11.20
N ARG A 114 0.16 3.42 -10.98
CA ARG A 114 0.97 2.56 -11.85
C ARG A 114 0.49 2.61 -13.31
N TRP A 115 -0.82 2.52 -13.54
CA TRP A 115 -1.40 2.62 -14.88
C TRP A 115 -1.08 3.97 -15.54
N GLU A 116 -1.15 5.06 -14.79
CA GLU A 116 -0.79 6.41 -15.26
C GLU A 116 0.70 6.48 -15.66
N VAL A 117 1.59 5.95 -14.81
CA VAL A 117 3.03 5.86 -15.06
C VAL A 117 3.33 5.05 -16.33
N LEU A 118 2.74 3.86 -16.45
CA LEU A 118 2.93 2.97 -17.62
C LEU A 118 2.45 3.63 -18.91
N THR A 119 1.28 4.27 -18.87
CA THR A 119 0.71 4.98 -20.03
C THR A 119 1.59 6.14 -20.47
N THR A 120 2.11 6.91 -19.51
CA THR A 120 3.00 8.04 -19.79
C THR A 120 4.32 7.55 -20.39
N LEU A 121 4.87 6.45 -19.87
CA LEU A 121 6.09 5.84 -20.37
C LEU A 121 5.92 5.33 -21.81
N GLN A 122 4.81 4.67 -22.12
CA GLN A 122 4.47 4.24 -23.49
C GLN A 122 4.36 5.43 -24.45
N ARG A 123 3.67 6.51 -24.04
CA ARG A 123 3.58 7.74 -24.85
C ARG A 123 4.95 8.33 -25.14
N LYS A 124 5.80 8.51 -24.12
CA LYS A 124 7.17 9.04 -24.27
C LYS A 124 8.00 8.18 -25.23
N GLN A 125 7.88 6.85 -25.16
CA GLN A 125 8.57 5.94 -26.08
C GLN A 125 8.07 6.07 -27.53
N HIS A 126 6.77 6.22 -27.74
CA HIS A 126 6.21 6.40 -29.09
C HIS A 126 6.67 7.73 -29.71
N LEU A 127 6.68 8.82 -28.94
CA LEU A 127 7.20 10.12 -29.41
C LEU A 127 8.70 10.08 -29.73
N GLY A 128 9.49 9.32 -28.96
CA GLY A 128 10.92 9.16 -29.24
C GLY A 128 11.23 8.36 -30.51
N LYS A 129 10.38 7.38 -30.85
CA LYS A 129 10.56 6.56 -32.06
C LYS A 129 10.15 7.29 -33.34
N SER A 130 9.09 8.10 -33.30
CA SER A 130 8.65 8.87 -34.48
C SER A 130 9.67 9.95 -34.87
N THR A 131 10.32 10.57 -33.88
CA THR A 131 11.37 11.57 -34.12
C THR A 131 12.69 10.96 -34.62
N ALA A 132 13.02 9.72 -34.24
CA ALA A 132 14.19 9.00 -34.75
C ALA A 132 14.01 8.51 -36.20
N ALA A 133 12.83 8.03 -36.57
CA ALA A 133 12.56 7.53 -37.94
C ALA A 133 12.60 8.64 -39.01
N GLY A 134 12.31 9.89 -38.66
CA GLY A 134 12.39 11.02 -39.57
C GLY A 134 13.81 11.54 -39.83
N ARG A 135 14.78 11.22 -38.96
CA ARG A 135 16.18 11.68 -39.07
C ARG A 135 17.08 10.76 -39.90
N SER A 136 16.67 9.51 -40.15
CA SER A 136 17.41 8.55 -40.98
C SER A 136 17.09 8.62 -42.47
N ALA A 137 16.27 9.59 -42.89
CA ALA A 137 15.82 9.78 -44.28
C ALA A 137 16.34 11.10 -44.91
N GLN A 138 17.36 11.73 -44.30
CA GLN A 138 18.05 12.91 -44.81
C GLN A 138 19.53 12.62 -45.01
#